data_AF-A0A960LUU0-F1
#
_entry.id   AF-A0A960LUU0-F1
#
_cell.length_a   1.000
_cell.length_b   1.000
_cell.length_c   1.000
_cell.angle_alpha   90.00
_cell.angle_beta   90.00
_cell.angle_gamma   90.00
#
_symmetry.space_group_name_H-M   'P 1'
#
loop_
_entity.id
_entity.type
_entity.pdbx_description
1 polymer ?
#
loop_
_entity_poly.entity_id
_entity_poly.type
_entity_poly.pdbx_seq_one_letter_code
_entity_poly.pdbx_strand_id
1 'polypeptide(L)'
;LSATLPKLPEAAPNHLLGIADLESLEACVPLGIDTFDSSYPTKAARHGTLLTHEGPLKITRGIFKNKFTPPVKGCSCYTCEHYTLAYLHHLFKAKEISGLTLASVHNLHFMVELMSQYKNKILNDII
;
A
#
# COMPACT_ATOMS: atom_id res chain seq x y z
N LEU A 1 1.06 21.20 -8.04
CA LEU A 1 -0.18 20.67 -8.64
C LEU A 1 -1.19 21.78 -8.92
N SER A 2 -1.61 22.56 -7.91
CA SER A 2 -2.57 23.67 -8.08
C SER A 2 -2.28 24.66 -9.21
N ALA A 3 -1.01 25.00 -9.47
CA ALA A 3 -0.63 25.91 -10.55
C ALA A 3 -0.60 25.27 -11.96
N THR A 4 -0.57 23.93 -12.03
CA THR A 4 -0.39 23.16 -13.27
C THR A 4 -1.69 22.53 -13.73
N LEU A 5 -2.45 21.90 -12.83
CA LEU A 5 -3.68 21.16 -13.17
C LEU A 5 -4.71 22.01 -13.93
N PRO A 6 -4.96 23.30 -13.60
CA PRO A 6 -5.91 24.13 -14.36
C PRO A 6 -5.49 24.41 -15.82
N LYS A 7 -4.26 24.08 -16.20
CA LYS A 7 -3.71 24.29 -17.55
C LYS A 7 -3.72 23.01 -18.38
N LEU A 8 -4.06 21.86 -17.79
CA LEU A 8 -4.11 20.59 -18.49
C LEU A 8 -5.45 20.41 -19.22
N PRO A 9 -5.49 19.63 -20.31
CA PRO A 9 -6.74 19.36 -21.01
C PRO A 9 -7.73 18.62 -20.11
N GLU A 10 -8.94 19.17 -19.94
CA GLU A 10 -9.97 18.62 -19.04
C GLU A 10 -10.42 17.21 -19.42
N ALA A 11 -10.42 16.88 -20.72
CA ALA A 11 -10.85 15.58 -21.22
C ALA A 11 -9.80 14.47 -21.10
N ALA A 12 -8.58 14.78 -20.63
CA ALA A 12 -7.48 13.82 -20.53
C ALA A 12 -7.19 13.49 -19.06
N PRO A 13 -6.83 12.23 -18.73
CA PRO A 13 -6.50 11.85 -17.37
C PRO A 13 -5.18 12.49 -16.92
N ASN A 14 -5.15 12.96 -15.67
CA ASN A 14 -3.97 13.49 -15.00
C ASN A 14 -3.20 12.36 -14.33
N HIS A 15 -2.00 12.08 -14.84
CA HIS A 15 -1.10 11.08 -14.27
C HIS A 15 0.00 11.75 -13.42
N LEU A 16 0.12 11.35 -12.15
CA LEU A 16 1.22 11.77 -11.28
C LEU A 16 2.32 10.72 -11.28
N LEU A 17 3.38 11.01 -12.02
CA LEU A 17 4.49 10.09 -12.27
C LEU A 17 5.39 9.93 -11.04
N GLY A 18 5.60 8.69 -10.60
CA GLY A 18 6.61 8.30 -9.62
C GLY A 18 6.29 8.60 -8.14
N ILE A 19 5.11 9.13 -7.83
CA ILE A 19 4.68 9.51 -6.49
C ILE A 19 3.40 8.74 -6.16
N ALA A 20 3.43 7.91 -5.11
CA ALA A 20 2.26 7.18 -4.63
C ALA A 20 2.46 6.62 -3.21
N ASP A 21 3.18 7.34 -2.34
CA ASP A 21 3.14 7.04 -0.90
C ASP A 21 1.80 7.48 -0.29
N LEU A 22 1.48 7.00 0.90
CA LEU A 22 0.13 7.13 1.48
C LEU A 22 -0.26 8.60 1.71
N GLU A 23 0.67 9.42 2.20
CA GLU A 23 0.44 10.85 2.45
C GLU A 23 0.23 11.60 1.13
N SER A 24 1.07 11.31 0.13
CA SER A 24 0.90 11.91 -1.20
C SER A 24 -0.43 11.53 -1.85
N LEU A 25 -0.89 10.29 -1.73
CA LEU A 25 -2.19 9.87 -2.26
C LEU A 25 -3.34 10.63 -1.60
N GLU A 26 -3.33 10.74 -0.27
CA GLU A 26 -4.35 11.47 0.49
C GLU A 26 -4.40 12.95 0.08
N ALA A 27 -3.25 13.58 -0.14
CA ALA A 27 -3.18 14.98 -0.55
C ALA A 27 -3.51 15.21 -2.04
N CYS A 28 -3.15 14.28 -2.93
CA CYS A 28 -3.21 14.51 -4.37
C CYS A 28 -4.50 14.03 -5.04
N VAL A 29 -5.16 13.00 -4.51
CA VAL A 29 -6.44 12.52 -5.05
C VAL A 29 -7.50 13.65 -5.10
N PRO A 30 -7.73 14.43 -4.03
CA PRO A 30 -8.73 15.51 -4.04
C PRO A 30 -8.39 16.67 -4.99
N LEU A 31 -7.13 16.74 -5.46
CA LEU A 31 -6.70 17.78 -6.39
C LEU A 31 -7.03 17.45 -7.86
N GLY A 32 -7.56 16.25 -8.15
CA GLY A 32 -7.92 15.82 -9.50
C GLY A 32 -6.82 15.05 -10.23
N ILE A 33 -5.97 14.32 -9.49
CA ILE A 33 -5.07 13.33 -10.08
C ILE A 33 -5.81 11.99 -10.24
N ASP A 34 -5.79 11.43 -11.45
CA ASP A 34 -6.54 10.23 -11.81
C ASP A 34 -5.73 8.94 -11.66
N THR A 35 -4.43 8.99 -11.95
CA THR A 35 -3.56 7.81 -11.93
C THR A 35 -2.20 8.10 -11.32
N PHE A 36 -1.60 7.07 -10.73
CA PHE A 36 -0.33 7.14 -10.01
C PHE A 36 0.51 5.91 -10.33
N ASP A 37 1.83 6.04 -10.29
CA ASP A 37 2.76 4.93 -10.24
C ASP A 37 3.83 5.20 -9.20
N SER A 38 4.27 4.14 -8.51
CA SER A 38 5.45 4.23 -7.65
C SER A 38 6.03 2.86 -7.36
N SER A 39 7.34 2.86 -7.16
CA SER A 39 8.05 1.70 -6.59
C SER A 39 7.88 1.60 -5.07
N TYR A 40 7.24 2.59 -4.42
CA TYR A 40 7.04 2.66 -2.96
C TYR A 40 6.55 1.34 -2.32
N PRO A 41 5.41 0.74 -2.72
CA PRO A 41 4.87 -0.43 -2.02
C PRO A 41 5.84 -1.62 -2.04
N THR A 42 6.51 -1.86 -3.16
CA THR A 42 7.47 -2.97 -3.28
C THR A 42 8.82 -2.66 -2.62
N LYS A 43 9.28 -1.39 -2.63
CA LYS A 43 10.46 -0.96 -1.87
C LYS A 43 10.25 -1.12 -0.37
N ALA A 44 9.10 -0.67 0.14
CA ALA A 44 8.71 -0.82 1.54
C ALA A 44 8.64 -2.30 1.94
N ALA A 45 8.01 -3.14 1.11
CA ALA A 45 7.93 -4.58 1.32
C ALA A 45 9.32 -5.22 1.45
N ARG A 46 10.25 -4.89 0.54
CA ARG A 46 11.62 -5.42 0.57
C ARG A 46 12.41 -4.99 1.80
N HIS A 47 11.99 -3.93 2.49
CA HIS A 47 12.58 -3.48 3.76
C HIS A 47 11.80 -3.97 4.99
N GLY A 48 10.85 -4.89 4.79
CA GLY A 48 10.07 -5.52 5.84
C GLY A 48 8.97 -4.64 6.40
N THR A 49 8.46 -3.70 5.61
CA THR A 49 7.31 -2.87 5.97
C THR A 49 6.07 -3.35 5.24
N LEU A 50 5.05 -3.76 6.00
CA LEU A 50 3.71 -4.06 5.49
C LEU A 50 2.82 -2.82 5.67
N LEU A 51 2.11 -2.42 4.62
CA LEU A 51 1.18 -1.28 4.65
C LEU A 51 -0.16 -1.71 5.25
N THR A 52 -0.73 -0.89 6.15
CA THR A 52 -2.06 -1.10 6.73
C THR A 52 -2.72 0.26 7.01
N HIS A 53 -4.03 0.27 7.26
CA HIS A 53 -4.77 1.49 7.57
C HIS A 53 -4.41 2.09 8.94
N GLU A 54 -3.97 1.25 9.90
CA GLU A 54 -3.52 1.65 11.23
C GLU A 54 -2.05 2.10 11.28
N GLY A 55 -1.38 2.09 10.12
CA GLY A 55 0.01 2.48 9.97
C GLY A 55 0.95 1.30 9.68
N PRO A 56 2.17 1.60 9.21
CA PRO A 56 3.08 0.59 8.68
C PRO A 56 3.56 -0.40 9.76
N LEU A 57 3.48 -1.70 9.46
CA LEU A 57 4.01 -2.77 10.31
C LEU A 57 5.42 -3.15 9.86
N LYS A 58 6.42 -2.86 10.70
CA LYS A 58 7.81 -3.27 10.46
C LYS A 58 8.05 -4.70 10.95
N ILE A 59 7.86 -5.69 10.08
CA ILE A 59 7.83 -7.12 10.41
C ILE A 59 9.16 -7.64 11.00
N THR A 60 10.26 -6.93 10.80
CA THR A 60 11.57 -7.26 11.37
C THR A 60 11.66 -7.03 12.89
N ARG A 61 10.69 -6.33 13.50
CA ARG A 61 10.63 -6.09 14.94
C ARG A 61 10.33 -7.37 15.72
N GLY A 62 11.00 -7.56 16.85
CA GLY A 62 10.88 -8.78 17.67
C GLY A 62 9.48 -9.02 18.27
N ILE A 63 8.64 -7.99 18.35
CA ILE A 63 7.25 -8.09 18.81
C ILE A 63 6.40 -9.07 17.96
N PHE A 64 6.84 -9.36 16.74
CA PHE A 64 6.13 -10.24 15.82
C PHE A 64 6.57 -11.70 15.90
N LYS A 65 7.66 -12.02 16.62
CA LYS A 65 8.28 -13.36 16.66
C LYS A 65 7.28 -14.49 16.97
N ASN A 66 6.35 -14.26 17.90
CA ASN A 66 5.36 -15.24 18.35
C ASN A 66 3.92 -14.78 18.06
N LYS A 67 3.71 -13.91 17.07
CA LYS A 67 2.38 -13.40 16.71
C LYS A 67 1.76 -14.27 15.61
N PHE A 68 1.01 -15.30 16.02
CA PHE A 68 0.38 -16.28 15.12
C PHE A 68 -0.96 -15.82 14.54
N THR A 69 -1.10 -14.53 14.28
CA THR A 69 -2.27 -13.93 13.62
C THR A 69 -1.89 -13.54 12.19
N PRO A 70 -2.86 -13.38 11.27
CA PRO A 70 -2.57 -12.77 9.98
C PRO A 70 -1.98 -11.36 10.14
N PRO A 71 -1.31 -10.81 9.12
CA PRO A 71 -0.81 -9.44 9.13
C PRO A 71 -1.91 -8.41 9.35
N VAL A 72 -2.98 -8.50 8.56
CA VAL A 72 -4.17 -7.66 8.67
C VAL A 72 -5.40 -8.56 8.71
N LYS A 73 -6.23 -8.41 9.75
CA LYS A 73 -7.46 -9.18 9.88
C LYS A 73 -8.47 -8.72 8.82
N GLY A 74 -8.98 -9.65 8.03
CA GLY A 74 -9.98 -9.37 7.00
C GLY A 74 -9.42 -8.88 5.65
N CYS A 75 -8.10 -8.75 5.51
CA CYS A 75 -7.48 -8.52 4.21
C CYS A 75 -7.56 -9.79 3.36
N SER A 76 -8.01 -9.67 2.11
CA SER A 76 -8.23 -10.78 1.18
C SER A 76 -7.00 -11.13 0.33
N CYS A 77 -5.83 -10.57 0.66
CA CYS A 77 -4.60 -10.87 -0.06
C CYS A 77 -4.09 -12.28 0.29
N TYR A 78 -3.44 -12.94 -0.68
CA TYR A 78 -2.86 -14.28 -0.49
C TYR A 78 -1.98 -14.38 0.76
N THR A 79 -1.23 -13.33 1.09
CA THR A 79 -0.37 -13.33 2.27
C THR A 79 -1.15 -13.34 3.58
N CYS A 80 -2.24 -12.58 3.67
CA CYS A 80 -3.06 -12.49 4.88
C CYS A 80 -3.94 -13.72 5.09
N GLU A 81 -4.35 -14.41 4.03
CA GLU A 81 -5.17 -15.61 4.14
C GLU A 81 -4.37 -16.85 4.54
N HIS A 82 -3.08 -16.92 4.20
CA HIS A 82 -2.28 -18.15 4.33
C HIS A 82 -1.14 -18.09 5.34
N TYR A 83 -0.72 -16.90 5.78
CA TYR A 83 0.48 -16.76 6.62
C TYR A 83 0.26 -15.88 7.84
N THR A 84 1.11 -16.09 8.85
CA THR A 84 1.10 -15.33 10.10
C THR A 84 2.19 -14.27 10.14
N LEU A 85 2.03 -13.27 11.01
CA LEU A 85 3.08 -12.30 11.33
C LEU A 85 4.36 -12.99 11.84
N ALA A 86 4.23 -14.04 12.65
CA ALA A 86 5.36 -14.84 13.12
C ALA A 86 6.14 -15.49 11.97
N TYR A 87 5.43 -16.07 11.00
CA TYR A 87 6.07 -16.69 9.84
C TYR A 87 6.78 -15.66 8.95
N LEU A 88 6.13 -14.53 8.66
CA LEU A 88 6.77 -13.44 7.92
C LEU A 88 8.00 -12.91 8.68
N HIS A 89 7.90 -12.70 9.99
CA HIS A 89 9.05 -12.29 10.81
C HIS A 89 10.21 -13.26 10.68
N HIS A 90 9.93 -14.57 10.75
CA HIS A 90 10.92 -15.62 10.55
C HIS A 90 11.58 -15.53 9.18
N LEU A 91 10.82 -15.42 8.08
CA LEU A 91 11.37 -15.31 6.72
C LEU A 91 12.32 -14.11 6.58
N PHE A 92 11.91 -12.94 7.11
CA PHE A 92 12.75 -11.75 7.08
C PHE A 92 14.02 -11.89 7.93
N LYS A 93 13.95 -12.59 9.07
CA LYS A 93 15.14 -12.90 9.89
C LYS A 93 16.07 -13.88 9.21
N ALA A 94 15.52 -14.87 8.53
CA ALA A 94 16.25 -15.88 7.75
C ALA A 94 16.81 -15.33 6.42
N LYS A 95 16.42 -14.11 6.02
CA LYS A 95 16.76 -13.49 4.72
C LYS A 95 16.25 -14.29 3.52
N GLU A 96 15.11 -14.92 3.68
CA GLU A 96 14.45 -15.70 2.63
C GLU A 96 13.74 -14.79 1.62
N ILE A 97 13.92 -15.06 0.33
CA ILE A 97 13.33 -14.27 -0.76
C ILE A 97 11.80 -14.33 -0.71
N SER A 98 11.23 -15.46 -0.29
CA SER A 98 9.79 -15.65 -0.13
C SER A 98 9.16 -14.59 0.77
N GLY A 99 9.87 -14.12 1.81
CA GLY A 99 9.39 -13.04 2.68
C GLY A 99 9.19 -11.72 1.92
N LEU A 100 10.10 -11.40 1.00
CA LEU A 100 10.02 -10.21 0.15
C LEU A 100 8.82 -10.28 -0.81
N THR A 101 8.60 -11.46 -1.42
CA THR A 101 7.49 -11.71 -2.32
C THR A 101 6.15 -11.58 -1.60
N LEU A 102 5.99 -12.25 -0.45
CA LEU A 102 4.76 -12.20 0.34
C LEU A 102 4.46 -10.77 0.82
N ALA A 103 5.46 -10.05 1.32
CA ALA A 103 5.27 -8.65 1.70
C ALA A 103 4.87 -7.76 0.51
N SER A 104 5.40 -8.04 -0.69
CA SER A 104 5.06 -7.29 -1.90
C SER A 104 3.64 -7.57 -2.36
N VAL A 105 3.19 -8.84 -2.31
CA VAL A 105 1.81 -9.22 -2.61
C VAL A 105 0.83 -8.49 -1.69
N HIS A 106 1.11 -8.48 -0.38
CA HIS A 106 0.30 -7.73 0.59
C HIS A 106 0.26 -6.24 0.27
N ASN A 107 1.42 -5.59 0.08
CA ASN A 107 1.47 -4.15 -0.13
C ASN A 107 0.80 -3.72 -1.45
N LEU A 108 0.98 -4.48 -2.54
CA LEU A 108 0.33 -4.17 -3.81
C LEU A 108 -1.20 -4.31 -3.71
N HIS A 109 -1.67 -5.37 -3.05
CA HIS A 109 -3.09 -5.55 -2.78
C HIS A 109 -3.67 -4.39 -1.97
N PHE A 110 -2.99 -3.99 -0.88
CA PHE A 110 -3.37 -2.84 -0.06
C PHE A 110 -3.48 -1.55 -0.89
N MET A 111 -2.52 -1.26 -1.78
CA MET A 111 -2.59 -0.06 -2.64
C MET A 111 -3.78 -0.09 -3.60
N VAL A 112 -4.10 -1.26 -4.18
CA VAL A 112 -5.26 -1.42 -5.06
C VAL A 112 -6.56 -1.22 -4.27
N GLU A 113 -6.69 -1.82 -3.08
CA GLU A 113 -7.85 -1.63 -2.21
C GLU A 113 -7.99 -0.16 -1.79
N LEU A 114 -6.88 0.50 -1.43
CA LEU A 114 -6.87 1.91 -1.05
C LEU A 114 -7.36 2.82 -2.19
N MET A 115 -6.90 2.60 -3.43
CA MET A 115 -7.38 3.36 -4.59
C MET A 115 -8.86 3.08 -4.89
N SER A 116 -9.33 1.84 -4.69
CA SER A 116 -10.75 1.49 -4.79
C SER A 116 -11.58 2.24 -3.74
N GLN A 117 -11.08 2.37 -2.51
CA GLN A 117 -11.73 3.17 -1.47
C GLN A 117 -11.81 4.65 -1.85
N TYR A 118 -10.74 5.24 -2.39
CA TYR A 118 -10.77 6.62 -2.89
C TYR A 118 -11.82 6.80 -3.99
N LYS A 119 -11.84 5.91 -4.99
CA LYS A 119 -12.86 5.91 -6.04
C LYS A 119 -14.28 5.88 -5.46
N ASN A 120 -14.53 5.01 -4.48
CA ASN A 120 -15.83 4.91 -3.84
C ASN A 120 -16.19 6.17 -3.05
N LYS A 121 -15.23 6.82 -2.38
CA LYS A 121 -15.47 8.09 -1.68
C LYS A 121 -15.88 9.21 -2.65
N ILE A 122 -15.21 9.31 -3.79
CA ILE A 122 -15.54 10.28 -4.85
C ILE A 122 -16.95 10.02 -5.40
N LEU A 123 -17.27 8.76 -5.73
CA LEU A 123 -18.60 8.40 -6.26
C LEU A 123 -19.76 8.63 -5.29
N ASN A 124 -19.47 8.73 -3.99
CA ASN A 124 -20.44 9.03 -2.94
C ASN A 124 -20.35 10.47 -2.43
N ASP A 125 -19.66 11.35 -3.15
CA ASP A 125 -19.48 12.78 -2.82
C ASP A 125 -18.94 13.04 -1.39
N ILE A 126 -18.08 12.12 -0.89
CA ILE A 126 -17.46 12.23 0.44
C ILE A 126 -16.19 13.10 0.40
N ILE A 127 -15.45 13.03 -0.71
CA ILE A 127 -14.22 13.79 -0.97
C ILE A 127 -14.26 14.39 -2.37
#